data_AF-A0A523YYR0-F1
#
_entry.id   AF-A0A523YYR0-F1
#
_cell.length_a   1.000
_cell.length_b   1.000
_cell.length_c   1.000
_cell.angle_alpha   90.00
_cell.angle_beta   90.00
_cell.angle_gamma   90.00
#
_symmetry.space_group_name_H-M   'P 1'
#
loop_
_entity.id
_entity.type
_entity.pdbx_description
1 polymer ?
#
loop_
_entity_poly.entity_id
_entity_poly.type
_entity_poly.pdbx_seq_one_letter_code
_entity_poly.pdbx_strand_id
1 'polypeptide(L)'
;MTRKLILFATIALLLGYNLASAKVDLVILPKRDTVQLTIYNSADLTLVRERRALTLKNGLNRLQFSWANTLIDPTSLDMLPVLDADKIDILDLTFPPRVRNLGLWHVRSQISGKVPVEITYLTSGLSWRAFYMGTLSRDEKVMRLHGYVRVTNKSGEGYENAQVRMIVGKIHLIDRIVDLARRQYPFGRPGPPGVPKGRIPAPEAEMAKVKRQVMKAEEVMLARPKEIKKEGLSEYFLYTIEGTETIPHGWSKRLPSFAVDEVPVVNLYKYEEERYGNQVVRFLSFKNDEEHNLGNTPIPGGTLQVYRDVGESAHLSYEGRSRFKYIPVDEDVELSLGSVTNVIVKPTLMDYRTDRYLFHSKGNISGWDEIREFEIEVKNTREVPVKVEITRNFKTPSWDFTKTGDFDTFEKVDLDTVKFTLMLNGHETKKFRYVLTTHHGRRAD
;
A
#
# COMPACT_ATOMS: atom_id res chain seq x y z
N MET A 1 -0.04 48.37 -80.16
CA MET A 1 -0.75 48.68 -78.89
C MET A 1 -0.96 47.37 -78.10
N THR A 2 0.12 46.62 -77.88
CA THR A 2 0.05 45.17 -77.57
C THR A 2 1.30 44.70 -76.81
N ARG A 3 1.80 45.54 -75.89
CA ARG A 3 2.91 45.16 -74.97
C ARG A 3 2.67 45.54 -73.51
N LYS A 4 1.56 46.25 -73.19
CA LYS A 4 1.23 46.66 -71.82
C LYS A 4 0.18 45.77 -71.12
N LEU A 5 -0.50 44.86 -71.82
CA LEU A 5 -1.49 43.97 -71.22
C LEU A 5 -0.90 42.67 -70.61
N ILE A 6 0.26 42.23 -71.08
CA ILE A 6 0.85 40.95 -70.61
C ILE A 6 1.60 41.11 -69.28
N LEU A 7 2.03 42.33 -68.93
CA LEU A 7 2.74 42.59 -67.68
C LEU A 7 1.80 42.71 -66.46
N PHE A 8 0.53 43.04 -66.67
CA PHE A 8 -0.46 43.13 -65.58
C PHE A 8 -1.09 41.77 -65.22
N ALA A 9 -1.11 40.81 -66.14
CA ALA A 9 -1.63 39.48 -65.89
C ALA A 9 -0.67 38.60 -65.06
N THR A 10 0.64 38.85 -65.12
CA THR A 10 1.65 38.13 -64.33
C THR A 10 1.82 38.66 -62.90
N ILE A 11 1.49 39.93 -62.64
CA ILE A 11 1.56 40.50 -61.28
C ILE A 11 0.32 40.13 -60.45
N ALA A 12 -0.85 39.99 -61.09
CA ALA A 12 -2.08 39.57 -60.39
C ALA A 12 -2.10 38.07 -60.01
N LEU A 13 -1.30 37.23 -60.67
CA LEU A 13 -1.20 35.80 -60.36
C LEU A 13 -0.17 35.48 -59.25
N LEU A 14 0.64 36.45 -58.84
CA LEU A 14 1.64 36.32 -57.77
C LEU A 14 1.14 36.82 -56.39
N LEU A 15 -0.06 37.38 -56.30
CA LEU A 15 -0.68 37.86 -55.05
C LEU A 15 -1.69 36.89 -54.43
N GLY A 16 -1.87 35.69 -55.02
CA GLY A 16 -2.87 34.71 -54.59
C GLY A 16 -2.37 33.62 -53.65
N TYR A 17 -1.11 33.61 -53.23
CA TYR A 17 -0.57 32.53 -52.41
C TYR A 17 0.01 33.04 -51.08
N ASN A 18 -0.53 32.45 -50.01
CA ASN A 18 -0.03 32.41 -48.63
C ASN A 18 -0.44 33.56 -47.69
N LEU A 19 -1.62 33.39 -47.08
CA LEU A 19 -1.79 33.63 -45.64
C LEU A 19 -2.56 32.47 -45.01
N ALA A 20 -2.09 31.23 -45.26
CA ALA A 20 -2.31 30.16 -44.30
C ALA A 20 -1.38 30.44 -43.11
N SER A 21 -1.80 31.29 -42.18
CA SER A 21 -1.11 31.47 -40.90
C SER A 21 -1.38 30.27 -40.01
N ALA A 22 -0.76 29.15 -40.36
CA ALA A 22 -0.63 27.98 -39.51
C ALA A 22 0.86 27.80 -39.20
N LYS A 23 1.46 28.82 -38.58
CA LYS A 23 2.73 28.63 -37.88
C LYS A 23 2.43 27.98 -36.54
N VAL A 24 2.07 26.70 -36.59
CA VAL A 24 2.15 25.84 -35.42
C VAL A 24 3.64 25.59 -35.23
N ASP A 25 4.31 26.44 -34.45
CA ASP A 25 5.67 26.17 -33.98
C ASP A 25 5.59 24.86 -33.19
N LEU A 26 5.94 23.76 -33.85
CA LEU A 26 5.90 22.40 -33.31
C LEU A 26 7.06 22.29 -32.32
N VAL A 27 6.89 22.82 -31.11
CA VAL A 27 7.88 22.70 -30.05
C VAL A 27 7.79 21.27 -29.53
N ILE A 28 8.66 20.40 -30.05
CA ILE A 28 8.98 19.13 -29.37
C ILE A 28 9.41 19.52 -27.96
N LEU A 29 8.71 18.98 -26.96
CA LEU A 29 9.00 19.33 -25.58
C LEU A 29 10.46 18.96 -25.26
N PRO A 30 11.23 19.88 -24.67
CA PRO A 30 12.61 19.63 -24.32
C PRO A 30 12.71 18.52 -23.27
N LYS A 31 13.92 17.94 -23.15
CA LYS A 31 14.20 16.91 -22.16
C LYS A 31 13.86 17.42 -20.74
N ARG A 32 13.37 16.51 -19.90
CA ARG A 32 13.07 16.77 -18.49
C ARG A 32 14.37 17.03 -17.73
N ASP A 33 14.34 18.04 -16.85
CA ASP A 33 15.45 18.35 -15.96
C ASP A 33 15.38 17.50 -14.69
N THR A 34 14.18 17.39 -14.10
CA THR A 34 13.93 16.58 -12.91
C THR A 34 12.57 15.90 -13.00
N VAL A 35 12.45 14.74 -12.36
CA VAL A 35 11.21 13.97 -12.27
C VAL A 35 11.06 13.45 -10.86
N GLN A 36 9.87 13.60 -10.29
CA GLN A 36 9.47 13.00 -9.03
C GLN A 36 8.21 12.17 -9.27
N LEU A 37 8.27 10.90 -8.85
CA LEU A 37 7.16 9.96 -8.91
C LEU A 37 6.67 9.69 -7.49
N THR A 38 5.39 9.93 -7.21
CA THR A 38 4.76 9.52 -5.96
C THR A 38 3.73 8.44 -6.25
N ILE A 39 4.03 7.19 -5.92
CA ILE A 39 3.25 6.01 -6.33
C ILE A 39 2.27 5.59 -5.22
N TYR A 40 1.01 5.46 -5.61
CA TYR A 40 -0.11 5.14 -4.75
C TYR A 40 -0.77 3.83 -5.18
N ASN A 41 -0.35 2.72 -4.57
CA ASN A 41 -0.78 1.38 -4.98
C ASN A 41 -2.28 1.13 -4.89
N SER A 42 -2.96 1.71 -3.91
CA SER A 42 -4.37 1.38 -3.61
C SER A 42 -5.34 1.83 -4.70
N ALA A 43 -4.94 2.73 -5.60
CA ALA A 43 -5.79 3.27 -6.65
C ALA A 43 -5.15 3.24 -8.06
N ASP A 44 -4.02 2.55 -8.25
CA ASP A 44 -3.22 2.62 -9.50
C ASP A 44 -3.00 4.07 -9.96
N LEU A 45 -2.63 4.92 -8.99
CA LEU A 45 -2.44 6.36 -9.15
C LEU A 45 -0.95 6.65 -8.92
N THR A 46 -0.37 7.49 -9.76
CA THR A 46 0.95 8.06 -9.53
C THR A 46 0.91 9.54 -9.83
N LEU A 47 1.30 10.36 -8.85
CA LEU A 47 1.53 11.78 -9.05
C LEU A 47 2.93 11.95 -9.64
N VAL A 48 2.97 12.50 -10.85
CA VAL A 48 4.21 12.89 -11.52
C VAL A 48 4.35 14.39 -11.37
N ARG A 49 5.50 14.82 -10.87
CA ARG A 49 5.95 16.21 -10.91
C ARG A 49 7.25 16.25 -11.68
N GLU A 50 7.29 17.02 -12.74
CA GLU A 50 8.48 17.15 -13.58
C GLU A 50 8.82 18.60 -13.80
N ARG A 51 10.10 18.89 -14.01
CA ARG A 51 10.56 20.24 -14.39
C ARG A 51 11.24 20.19 -15.74
N ARG A 52 11.04 21.24 -16.52
CA ARG A 52 11.68 21.43 -17.83
C ARG A 52 11.75 22.91 -18.18
N ALA A 53 12.77 23.30 -18.94
CA ALA A 53 12.87 24.65 -19.47
C ALA A 53 12.10 24.81 -20.79
N LEU A 54 11.03 25.59 -20.82
CA LEU A 54 10.27 25.90 -22.04
C LEU A 54 10.74 27.21 -22.65
N THR A 55 10.93 27.23 -23.97
CA THR A 55 11.26 28.47 -24.69
C THR A 55 9.99 29.27 -24.96
N LEU A 56 9.86 30.42 -24.31
CA LEU A 56 8.76 31.36 -24.51
C LEU A 56 9.23 32.58 -25.29
N LYS A 57 8.35 33.13 -26.12
CA LYS A 57 8.48 34.45 -26.74
C LYS A 57 7.64 35.45 -25.95
N ASN A 58 8.06 36.71 -25.89
CA ASN A 58 7.19 37.77 -25.41
C ASN A 58 5.88 37.78 -26.23
N GLY A 59 4.74 37.86 -25.55
CA GLY A 59 3.40 37.75 -26.12
C GLY A 59 2.75 36.39 -25.89
N LEU A 60 1.84 36.02 -26.79
CA LEU A 60 1.07 34.78 -26.69
C LEU A 60 1.85 33.60 -27.29
N ASN A 61 1.99 32.53 -26.50
CA ASN A 61 2.61 31.28 -26.87
C ASN A 61 1.55 30.18 -26.86
N ARG A 62 1.61 29.31 -27.87
CA ARG A 62 0.78 28.10 -27.96
C ARG A 62 1.70 26.90 -27.81
N LEU A 63 1.59 26.21 -26.69
CA LEU A 63 2.43 25.08 -26.36
C LEU A 63 1.62 23.78 -26.49
N GLN A 64 2.19 22.81 -27.18
CA GLN A 64 1.55 21.53 -27.41
C GLN A 64 2.12 20.49 -26.46
N PHE A 65 1.25 19.83 -25.69
CA PHE A 65 1.61 18.73 -24.79
C PHE A 65 0.93 17.45 -25.25
N SER A 66 1.72 16.50 -25.75
CA SER A 66 1.25 15.20 -26.24
C SER A 66 1.72 14.08 -25.32
N TRP A 67 0.82 13.17 -24.98
CA TRP A 67 1.12 11.98 -24.16
C TRP A 67 0.63 10.70 -24.85
N ALA A 68 0.79 10.65 -26.17
CA ALA A 68 0.45 9.47 -26.94
C ALA A 68 1.14 8.22 -26.34
N ASN A 69 0.33 7.18 -26.10
CA ASN A 69 0.74 5.92 -25.48
C ASN A 69 1.05 5.97 -23.98
N THR A 70 0.82 7.08 -23.30
CA THR A 70 0.96 7.18 -21.84
C THR A 70 -0.41 7.22 -21.16
N LEU A 71 -0.52 6.62 -19.97
CA LEU A 71 -1.74 6.56 -19.16
C LEU A 71 -1.95 7.80 -18.29
N ILE A 72 -1.70 8.99 -18.85
CA ILE A 72 -1.92 10.26 -18.15
C ILE A 72 -3.42 10.56 -18.09
N ASP A 73 -3.90 10.97 -16.92
CA ASP A 73 -5.21 11.58 -16.78
C ASP A 73 -5.16 13.05 -17.24
N PRO A 74 -5.79 13.40 -18.37
CA PRO A 74 -5.76 14.76 -18.88
C PRO A 74 -6.37 15.79 -17.94
N THR A 75 -7.33 15.41 -17.09
CA THR A 75 -8.01 16.35 -16.18
C THR A 75 -7.13 16.80 -15.02
N SER A 76 -6.00 16.12 -14.83
CA SER A 76 -5.03 16.41 -13.77
C SER A 76 -3.82 17.22 -14.23
N LEU A 77 -3.72 17.53 -15.53
CA LEU A 77 -2.59 18.27 -16.10
C LEU A 77 -2.59 19.71 -15.59
N ASP A 78 -1.49 20.07 -14.95
CA ASP A 78 -1.21 21.41 -14.48
C ASP A 78 0.24 21.77 -14.78
N MET A 79 0.54 23.06 -14.86
CA MET A 79 1.90 23.59 -15.02
C MET A 79 1.97 24.88 -14.27
N LEU A 80 3.15 25.19 -13.74
CA LEU A 80 3.42 26.46 -13.10
C LEU A 80 4.81 26.94 -13.51
N PRO A 81 4.99 28.24 -13.84
CA PRO A 81 6.32 28.81 -13.99
C PRO A 81 7.05 28.80 -12.64
N VAL A 82 8.30 28.33 -12.63
CA VAL A 82 9.14 28.25 -11.43
C VAL A 82 9.89 29.56 -11.19
N LEU A 83 10.21 30.28 -12.27
CA LEU A 83 10.91 31.56 -12.25
C LEU A 83 10.10 32.60 -13.05
N ASP A 84 10.18 33.87 -12.64
CA ASP A 84 9.46 34.99 -13.28
C ASP A 84 7.94 34.72 -13.39
N ALA A 85 7.37 34.05 -12.38
CA ALA A 85 5.96 33.66 -12.36
C ALA A 85 5.00 34.86 -12.45
N ASP A 86 5.43 36.03 -11.96
CA ASP A 86 4.73 37.31 -12.07
C ASP A 86 4.63 37.85 -13.51
N LYS A 87 5.46 37.33 -14.42
CA LYS A 87 5.55 37.77 -15.83
C LYS A 87 4.98 36.75 -16.81
N ILE A 88 4.45 35.64 -16.32
CA ILE A 88 4.02 34.50 -17.14
C ILE A 88 2.63 34.06 -16.70
N ASP A 89 1.64 34.39 -17.51
CA ASP A 89 0.25 34.00 -17.28
C ASP A 89 -0.09 32.73 -18.06
N ILE A 90 -0.45 31.68 -17.35
CA ILE A 90 -1.07 30.49 -17.95
C ILE A 90 -2.56 30.80 -18.09
N LEU A 91 -3.02 30.99 -19.32
CA LEU A 91 -4.38 31.42 -19.61
C LEU A 91 -5.36 30.26 -19.53
N ASP A 92 -5.06 29.18 -20.25
CA ASP A 92 -5.90 27.99 -20.28
C ASP A 92 -5.14 26.73 -20.77
N LEU A 93 -5.79 25.59 -20.53
CA LEU A 93 -5.47 24.29 -21.15
C LEU A 93 -6.70 23.82 -21.93
N THR A 94 -6.55 23.71 -23.24
CA THR A 94 -7.61 23.27 -24.15
C THR A 94 -7.31 21.88 -24.73
N PHE A 95 -8.34 21.04 -24.84
CA PHE A 95 -8.25 19.71 -25.43
C PHE A 95 -8.96 19.70 -26.78
N PRO A 96 -8.22 19.66 -27.91
CA PRO A 96 -8.83 19.76 -29.23
C PRO A 96 -9.85 18.64 -29.49
N PRO A 97 -11.02 18.94 -30.07
CA PRO A 97 -11.99 17.91 -30.40
C PRO A 97 -11.40 16.93 -31.42
N ARG A 98 -11.70 15.64 -31.25
CA ARG A 98 -11.28 14.52 -32.14
C ARG A 98 -9.80 14.17 -32.09
N VAL A 99 -8.97 14.90 -31.35
CA VAL A 99 -7.57 14.52 -31.09
C VAL A 99 -7.49 13.96 -29.68
N ARG A 100 -6.93 12.76 -29.54
CA ARG A 100 -6.69 12.15 -28.23
C ARG A 100 -5.28 12.46 -27.77
N ASN A 101 -5.09 12.45 -26.45
CA ASN A 101 -3.79 12.56 -25.80
C ASN A 101 -3.00 13.84 -26.15
N LEU A 102 -3.73 14.94 -26.34
CA LEU A 102 -3.18 16.24 -26.72
C LEU A 102 -3.84 17.37 -25.92
N GLY A 103 -3.01 18.18 -25.28
CA GLY A 103 -3.38 19.43 -24.62
C GLY A 103 -2.68 20.60 -25.28
N LEU A 104 -3.41 21.69 -25.48
CA LEU A 104 -2.89 22.95 -25.97
C LEU A 104 -2.94 23.99 -24.87
N TRP A 105 -1.77 24.47 -24.51
CA TRP A 105 -1.54 25.44 -23.47
C TRP A 105 -1.40 26.82 -24.09
N HIS A 106 -2.25 27.77 -23.66
CA HIS A 106 -2.10 29.17 -24.03
C HIS A 106 -1.38 29.91 -22.90
N VAL A 107 -0.18 30.40 -23.18
CA VAL A 107 0.67 31.08 -22.20
C VAL A 107 1.01 32.47 -22.69
N ARG A 108 0.74 33.49 -21.89
CA ARG A 108 1.17 34.87 -22.15
C ARG A 108 2.43 35.15 -21.37
N SER A 109 3.51 35.51 -22.05
CA SER A 109 4.80 35.83 -21.43
C SER A 109 5.15 37.29 -21.67
N GLN A 110 5.61 37.99 -20.64
CA GLN A 110 6.19 39.33 -20.78
C GLN A 110 7.70 39.28 -21.10
N ILE A 111 8.29 38.09 -21.11
CA ILE A 111 9.71 37.86 -21.37
C ILE A 111 9.92 36.91 -22.55
N SER A 112 11.10 36.97 -23.16
CA SER A 112 11.55 36.02 -24.17
C SER A 112 12.73 35.24 -23.61
N GLY A 113 12.72 33.92 -23.71
CA GLY A 113 13.81 33.07 -23.23
C GLY A 113 13.37 31.69 -22.76
N LYS A 114 14.32 30.94 -22.19
CA LYS A 114 14.04 29.66 -21.54
C LYS A 114 13.50 29.93 -20.13
N VAL A 115 12.29 29.46 -19.87
CA VAL A 115 11.61 29.57 -18.58
C VAL A 115 11.50 28.17 -17.98
N PRO A 116 12.05 27.94 -16.77
CA PRO A 116 11.80 26.70 -16.06
C PRO A 116 10.33 26.64 -15.62
N VAL A 117 9.65 25.56 -16.01
CA VAL A 117 8.28 25.28 -15.58
C VAL A 117 8.24 23.93 -14.87
N GLU A 118 7.31 23.80 -13.95
CA GLU A 118 6.95 22.53 -13.32
C GLU A 118 5.63 22.06 -13.95
N ILE A 119 5.58 20.83 -14.45
CA ILE A 119 4.35 20.19 -14.94
C ILE A 119 3.98 19.10 -13.93
N THR A 120 2.72 19.09 -13.51
CA THR A 120 2.17 18.09 -12.61
C THR A 120 1.01 17.36 -13.27
N TYR A 121 0.98 16.04 -13.13
CA TYR A 121 -0.12 15.21 -13.64
C TYR A 121 -0.21 13.87 -12.92
N LEU A 122 -1.38 13.25 -13.02
CA LEU A 122 -1.64 11.90 -12.58
C LEU A 122 -1.47 10.92 -13.74
N THR A 123 -0.82 9.80 -13.47
CA THR A 123 -0.67 8.69 -14.41
C THR A 123 -1.02 7.37 -13.72
N SER A 124 -1.44 6.37 -14.48
CA SER A 124 -1.65 5.01 -13.99
C SER A 124 -0.59 4.04 -14.51
N GLY A 125 -0.56 2.82 -13.98
CA GLY A 125 0.32 1.76 -14.45
C GLY A 125 1.68 1.70 -13.76
N LEU A 126 1.96 2.50 -12.73
CA LEU A 126 3.08 2.27 -11.83
C LEU A 126 2.59 1.63 -10.54
N SER A 127 3.30 0.60 -10.10
CA SER A 127 3.03 -0.08 -8.84
C SER A 127 4.34 -0.40 -8.13
N TRP A 128 4.28 -0.54 -6.82
CA TRP A 128 5.43 -0.95 -6.01
C TRP A 128 5.07 -2.09 -5.06
N ARG A 129 6.06 -2.86 -4.61
CA ARG A 129 5.89 -3.87 -3.55
C ARG A 129 7.19 -4.02 -2.77
N ALA A 130 7.10 -4.12 -1.45
CA ALA A 130 8.26 -4.33 -0.59
C ALA A 130 8.55 -5.82 -0.31
N PHE A 131 9.84 -6.15 -0.23
CA PHE A 131 10.37 -7.46 0.10
C PHE A 131 11.55 -7.28 1.05
N TYR A 132 11.61 -8.16 2.04
CA TYR A 132 12.60 -8.12 3.08
C TYR A 132 13.33 -9.46 3.09
N MET A 133 14.65 -9.40 3.25
CA MET A 133 15.49 -10.58 3.44
C MET A 133 16.14 -10.45 4.81
N GLY A 134 15.82 -11.37 5.70
CA GLY A 134 16.46 -11.51 7.01
C GLY A 134 17.46 -12.65 6.98
N THR A 135 18.69 -12.41 7.42
CA THR A 135 19.69 -13.47 7.61
C THR A 135 20.07 -13.53 9.07
N LEU A 136 19.66 -14.60 9.75
CA LEU A 136 19.98 -14.89 11.14
C LEU A 136 21.42 -15.35 11.30
N SER A 137 22.03 -14.94 12.41
CA SER A 137 23.30 -15.49 12.91
C SER A 137 23.17 -16.97 13.28
N ARG A 138 24.32 -17.65 13.44
CA ARG A 138 24.37 -19.06 13.86
C ARG A 138 23.75 -19.32 15.24
N ASP A 139 23.73 -18.33 16.12
CA ASP A 139 23.09 -18.42 17.44
C ASP A 139 21.65 -17.88 17.45
N GLU A 140 21.15 -17.38 16.31
CA GLU A 140 19.80 -16.84 16.11
C GLU A 140 19.41 -15.68 17.03
N LYS A 141 20.40 -14.94 17.55
CA LYS A 141 20.17 -13.77 18.41
C LYS A 141 20.16 -12.46 17.66
N VAL A 142 20.80 -12.41 16.49
CA VAL A 142 20.85 -11.22 15.65
C VAL A 142 20.48 -11.55 14.21
N MET A 143 19.99 -10.54 13.50
CA MET A 143 19.55 -10.62 12.11
C MET A 143 20.16 -9.48 11.31
N ARG A 144 20.70 -9.79 10.13
CA ARG A 144 20.91 -8.80 9.06
C ARG A 144 19.61 -8.66 8.28
N LEU A 145 19.04 -7.46 8.24
CA LEU A 145 17.77 -7.17 7.58
C LEU A 145 17.97 -6.23 6.39
N HIS A 146 17.66 -6.73 5.19
CA HIS A 146 17.68 -5.94 3.97
C HIS A 146 16.26 -5.69 3.47
N GLY A 147 15.91 -4.41 3.31
CA GLY A 147 14.66 -3.97 2.69
C GLY A 147 14.86 -3.64 1.22
N TYR A 148 13.99 -4.18 0.37
CA TYR A 148 13.93 -3.87 -1.05
C TYR A 148 12.55 -3.45 -1.48
N VAL A 149 12.50 -2.54 -2.44
CA VAL A 149 11.27 -2.08 -3.08
C VAL A 149 11.35 -2.44 -4.55
N ARG A 150 10.36 -3.17 -5.06
CA ARG A 150 10.25 -3.42 -6.49
C ARG A 150 9.22 -2.49 -7.09
N VAL A 151 9.65 -1.58 -7.95
CA VAL A 151 8.79 -0.71 -8.76
C VAL A 151 8.58 -1.35 -10.13
N THR A 152 7.33 -1.46 -10.56
CA THR A 152 6.94 -1.96 -11.88
C THR A 152 6.27 -0.84 -12.66
N ASN A 153 6.77 -0.53 -13.85
CA ASN A 153 6.25 0.55 -14.69
C ASN A 153 5.60 -0.01 -15.97
N LYS A 154 4.29 0.21 -16.10
CA LYS A 154 3.45 -0.09 -17.25
C LYS A 154 2.66 1.16 -17.69
N SER A 155 3.14 2.35 -17.34
CA SER A 155 2.46 3.63 -17.62
C SER A 155 2.45 4.04 -19.09
N GLY A 156 3.25 3.36 -19.92
CA GLY A 156 3.49 3.72 -21.32
C GLY A 156 4.68 4.66 -21.53
N GLU A 157 5.32 5.12 -20.46
CA GLU A 157 6.46 6.02 -20.54
C GLU A 157 7.59 5.60 -19.57
N GLY A 158 8.84 5.82 -19.96
CA GLY A 158 10.01 5.68 -19.08
C GLY A 158 10.33 6.97 -18.35
N TYR A 159 10.68 6.87 -17.07
CA TYR A 159 11.08 8.02 -16.25
C TYR A 159 12.57 7.95 -15.96
N GLU A 160 13.36 8.82 -16.58
CA GLU A 160 14.81 8.92 -16.36
C GLU A 160 15.13 9.71 -15.10
N ASN A 161 16.13 9.27 -14.33
CA ASN A 161 16.64 9.96 -13.14
C ASN A 161 15.53 10.45 -12.20
N ALA A 162 14.52 9.61 -11.98
CA ALA A 162 13.34 9.97 -11.20
C ALA A 162 13.59 9.76 -9.72
N GLN A 163 13.24 10.74 -8.89
CA GLN A 163 13.08 10.53 -7.46
C GLN A 163 11.80 9.74 -7.22
N VAL A 164 11.92 8.57 -6.59
CA VAL A 164 10.77 7.69 -6.32
C VAL A 164 10.32 7.84 -4.87
N ARG A 165 9.04 8.17 -4.71
CA ARG A 165 8.34 8.22 -3.44
C ARG A 165 7.14 7.30 -3.47
N MET A 166 6.78 6.75 -2.33
CA MET A 166 5.72 5.77 -2.18
C MET A 166 4.87 6.11 -0.98
N ILE A 167 3.58 5.85 -1.09
CA ILE A 167 2.67 6.02 0.03
C ILE A 167 2.21 4.65 0.53
N VAL A 168 2.35 4.46 1.84
CA VAL A 168 1.84 3.31 2.56
C VAL A 168 0.46 3.66 3.10
N GLY A 169 -0.54 2.85 2.75
CA GLY A 169 -1.93 3.04 3.21
C GLY A 169 -2.97 2.80 2.11
N LYS A 170 -4.24 2.75 2.53
CA LYS A 170 -5.38 2.65 1.61
C LYS A 170 -5.96 4.04 1.36
N ILE A 171 -6.01 4.44 0.10
CA ILE A 171 -6.61 5.71 -0.30
C ILE A 171 -8.07 5.44 -0.63
N HIS A 172 -8.94 6.34 -0.19
CA HIS A 172 -10.32 6.37 -0.63
C HIS A 172 -10.46 7.43 -1.72
N LEU A 173 -10.46 6.99 -2.98
CA LEU A 173 -10.75 7.83 -4.14
C LEU A 173 -12.17 7.52 -4.62
N ILE A 174 -12.94 8.57 -4.89
CA ILE A 174 -14.30 8.48 -5.44
C ILE A 174 -14.22 8.06 -6.93
N ASP A 175 -13.20 8.54 -7.65
CA ASP A 175 -12.96 8.27 -9.07
C ASP A 175 -11.66 7.47 -9.30
N ARG A 176 -11.68 6.51 -10.22
CA ARG A 176 -10.51 5.71 -10.59
C ARG A 176 -9.77 6.35 -11.77
N ILE A 177 -8.48 6.64 -11.57
CA ILE A 177 -7.62 7.31 -12.56
C ILE A 177 -7.47 6.50 -13.83
N VAL A 178 -7.39 5.17 -13.75
CA VAL A 178 -7.35 4.29 -14.93
C VAL A 178 -8.55 4.55 -15.85
N ASP A 179 -9.72 4.81 -15.26
CA ASP A 179 -10.92 5.14 -16.03
C ASP A 179 -10.79 6.54 -16.62
N LEU A 180 -10.32 7.53 -15.86
CA LEU A 180 -10.09 8.91 -16.32
C LEU A 180 -9.09 8.98 -17.48
N ALA A 181 -7.93 8.32 -17.35
CA ALA A 181 -6.87 8.27 -18.35
C ALA A 181 -7.29 7.59 -19.65
N ARG A 182 -8.29 6.68 -19.61
CA ARG A 182 -8.81 5.99 -20.79
C ARG A 182 -10.02 6.69 -21.43
N ARG A 183 -10.55 7.76 -20.83
CA ARG A 183 -11.71 8.48 -21.38
C ARG A 183 -11.39 9.09 -22.73
N GLN A 184 -12.38 9.06 -23.62
CA GLN A 184 -12.30 9.77 -24.89
C GLN A 184 -12.35 11.30 -24.70
N TYR A 185 -13.04 11.79 -23.66
CA TYR A 185 -13.18 13.20 -23.34
C TYR A 185 -12.82 13.44 -21.87
N PRO A 186 -11.91 14.39 -21.56
CA PRO A 186 -11.47 14.65 -20.19
C PRO A 186 -12.63 14.95 -19.21
N PHE A 187 -13.54 15.85 -19.60
CA PHE A 187 -14.67 16.28 -18.77
C PHE A 187 -16.02 15.69 -19.21
N GLY A 188 -16.00 14.50 -19.82
CA GLY A 188 -17.20 13.88 -20.41
C GLY A 188 -17.60 14.50 -21.76
N ARG A 189 -18.67 14.00 -22.37
CA ARG A 189 -19.15 14.55 -23.66
C ARG A 189 -19.88 15.88 -23.40
N PRO A 190 -19.54 16.96 -24.14
CA PRO A 190 -20.41 18.13 -24.21
C PRO A 190 -21.68 17.73 -24.98
N GLY A 191 -22.70 17.32 -24.24
CA GLY A 191 -23.99 16.88 -24.74
C GLY A 191 -24.87 16.36 -23.59
N PRO A 192 -26.21 16.34 -23.75
CA PRO A 192 -27.08 15.79 -22.71
C PRO A 192 -26.68 14.34 -22.39
N PRO A 193 -26.72 13.91 -21.12
CA PRO A 193 -26.41 12.54 -20.72
C PRO A 193 -27.22 11.58 -21.60
N GLY A 194 -26.57 10.57 -22.19
CA GLY A 194 -27.26 9.57 -22.99
C GLY A 194 -28.38 8.94 -22.16
N VAL A 195 -29.62 9.05 -22.63
CA VAL A 195 -30.77 8.49 -21.93
C VAL A 195 -30.53 6.98 -21.77
N PRO A 196 -30.61 6.41 -20.55
CA PRO A 196 -30.53 4.97 -20.39
C PRO A 196 -31.60 4.32 -21.27
N LYS A 197 -31.18 3.46 -22.22
CA LYS A 197 -32.13 2.67 -23.00
C LYS A 197 -32.82 1.69 -22.05
N GLY A 198 -34.02 2.05 -21.61
CA GLY A 198 -34.84 1.21 -20.74
C GLY A 198 -35.57 2.00 -19.65
N ARG A 199 -36.42 2.95 -20.02
CA ARG A 199 -37.51 3.40 -19.15
C ARG A 199 -38.74 3.68 -19.99
N ILE A 200 -39.82 2.96 -19.70
CA ILE A 200 -41.16 3.20 -20.23
C ILE A 200 -41.55 4.63 -19.80
N PRO A 201 -42.02 5.51 -20.70
CA PRO A 201 -42.34 6.87 -20.32
C PRO A 201 -43.55 6.89 -19.38
N ALA A 202 -43.42 7.59 -18.26
CA ALA A 202 -44.54 7.91 -17.37
C ALA A 202 -45.43 9.01 -17.98
N PRO A 203 -46.71 9.11 -17.60
CA PRO A 203 -47.67 10.04 -18.21
C PRO A 203 -47.25 11.52 -18.06
N GLU A 204 -47.48 12.31 -19.12
CA GLU A 204 -47.07 13.73 -19.27
C GLU A 204 -47.41 14.66 -18.10
N ALA A 205 -48.46 14.35 -17.33
CA ALA A 205 -48.91 15.16 -16.21
C ALA A 205 -47.95 15.14 -15.00
N GLU A 206 -47.21 14.05 -14.77
CA GLU A 206 -46.19 13.99 -13.70
C GLU A 206 -44.91 14.72 -14.08
N MET A 207 -44.52 14.66 -15.36
CA MET A 207 -43.32 15.33 -15.87
C MET A 207 -43.37 16.85 -15.69
N ALA A 208 -44.54 17.47 -15.86
CA ALA A 208 -44.70 18.93 -15.67
C ALA A 208 -44.48 19.38 -14.22
N LYS A 209 -44.94 18.60 -13.23
CA LYS A 209 -44.72 18.91 -11.80
C LYS A 209 -43.27 18.70 -11.39
N VAL A 210 -42.66 17.61 -11.84
CA VAL A 210 -41.25 17.29 -11.58
C VAL A 210 -40.34 18.35 -12.20
N LYS A 211 -40.60 18.77 -13.45
CA LYS A 211 -39.79 19.79 -14.13
C LYS A 211 -39.83 21.15 -13.43
N ARG A 212 -40.98 21.51 -12.85
CA ARG A 212 -41.14 22.76 -12.08
C ARG A 212 -40.46 22.70 -10.71
N GLN A 213 -40.43 21.53 -10.07
CA GLN A 213 -39.69 21.32 -8.82
C GLN A 213 -38.17 21.26 -9.05
N VAL A 214 -37.73 20.66 -10.14
CA VAL A 214 -36.31 20.60 -10.53
C VAL A 214 -35.77 21.98 -10.90
N MET A 215 -36.52 22.79 -11.66
CA MET A 215 -36.10 24.17 -11.97
C MET A 215 -36.01 25.05 -10.72
N LYS A 216 -36.94 24.92 -9.76
CA LYS A 216 -36.84 25.62 -8.47
C LYS A 216 -35.66 25.14 -7.63
N ALA A 217 -35.30 23.85 -7.70
CA ALA A 217 -34.15 23.30 -7.00
C ALA A 217 -32.81 23.74 -7.65
N GLU A 218 -32.76 23.84 -8.98
CA GLU A 218 -31.60 24.35 -9.73
C GLU A 218 -31.35 25.84 -9.46
N GLU A 219 -32.39 26.69 -9.44
CA GLU A 219 -32.24 28.12 -9.09
C GLU A 219 -31.72 28.32 -7.66
N VAL A 220 -32.09 27.44 -6.71
CA VAL A 220 -31.62 27.49 -5.33
C VAL A 220 -30.20 26.93 -5.18
N MET A 221 -29.78 25.99 -6.03
CA MET A 221 -28.41 25.43 -6.02
C MET A 221 -27.37 26.31 -6.73
N LEU A 222 -27.78 27.14 -7.70
CA LEU A 222 -26.89 28.05 -8.44
C LEU A 222 -26.40 29.26 -7.62
N ALA A 223 -26.96 29.52 -6.43
CA ALA A 223 -26.67 30.71 -5.62
C ALA A 223 -25.75 30.47 -4.40
N ARG A 224 -25.10 29.31 -4.28
CA ARG A 224 -24.16 29.04 -3.17
C ARG A 224 -22.76 28.70 -3.71
N PRO A 225 -21.72 29.47 -3.39
CA PRO A 225 -20.35 29.02 -3.58
C PRO A 225 -20.17 27.70 -2.82
N LYS A 226 -19.60 26.70 -3.48
CA LYS A 226 -19.28 25.43 -2.83
C LYS A 226 -18.20 25.70 -1.78
N GLU A 227 -18.55 25.64 -0.51
CA GLU A 227 -17.57 25.56 0.57
C GLU A 227 -16.85 24.20 0.48
N ILE A 228 -15.58 24.25 0.10
CA ILE A 228 -14.67 23.12 0.21
C ILE A 228 -14.34 22.97 1.69
N LYS A 229 -15.00 22.02 2.37
CA LYS A 229 -14.53 21.54 3.66
C LYS A 229 -13.24 20.77 3.43
N LYS A 230 -12.11 21.36 3.84
CA LYS A 230 -10.83 20.66 3.94
C LYS A 230 -10.90 19.77 5.19
N GLU A 231 -11.23 18.50 4.97
CA GLU A 231 -10.99 17.46 5.97
C GLU A 231 -9.47 17.20 6.07
N GLY A 232 -9.03 16.97 7.30
CA GLY A 232 -7.66 17.13 7.75
C GLY A 232 -6.64 16.17 7.15
N LEU A 233 -5.41 16.70 7.12
CA LEU A 233 -4.10 16.10 6.97
C LEU A 233 -4.02 14.56 7.13
N SER A 234 -3.87 13.90 5.98
CA SER A 234 -3.32 12.58 5.69
C SER A 234 -2.78 11.71 6.84
N GLU A 235 -3.45 10.59 7.10
CA GLU A 235 -2.95 9.41 7.83
C GLU A 235 -1.85 8.63 7.07
N TYR A 236 -1.16 9.25 6.11
CA TYR A 236 -0.32 8.58 5.12
C TYR A 236 1.17 8.82 5.37
N PHE A 237 1.96 7.75 5.39
CA PHE A 237 3.42 7.84 5.46
C PHE A 237 4.02 7.84 4.05
N LEU A 238 4.80 8.89 3.77
CA LEU A 238 5.56 9.03 2.53
C LEU A 238 6.95 8.42 2.71
N TYR A 239 7.20 7.32 2.03
CA TYR A 239 8.51 6.67 1.98
C TYR A 239 9.26 7.10 0.72
N THR A 240 10.46 7.67 0.88
CA THR A 240 11.29 8.11 -0.24
C THR A 240 12.46 7.15 -0.43
N ILE A 241 12.68 6.70 -1.66
CA ILE A 241 13.92 5.99 -2.01
C ILE A 241 15.01 7.04 -2.21
N GLU A 242 16.15 6.84 -1.56
CA GLU A 242 17.28 7.76 -1.68
C GLU A 242 17.83 7.79 -3.11
N GLY A 243 18.27 8.98 -3.54
CA GLY A 243 18.80 9.19 -4.87
C GLY A 243 17.74 9.26 -5.98
N THR A 244 18.20 9.05 -7.21
CA THR A 244 17.38 9.10 -8.42
C THR A 244 17.58 7.85 -9.24
N GLU A 245 16.50 7.33 -9.81
CA GLU A 245 16.50 6.06 -10.51
C GLU A 245 15.80 6.15 -11.85
N THR A 246 16.38 5.53 -12.88
CA THR A 246 15.69 5.36 -14.17
C THR A 246 14.75 4.16 -14.08
N ILE A 247 13.46 4.40 -14.38
CA ILE A 247 12.36 3.43 -14.36
C ILE A 247 11.80 3.26 -15.78
N PRO A 248 12.34 2.34 -16.59
CA PRO A 248 11.89 2.13 -17.97
C PRO A 248 10.47 1.58 -18.04
N HIS A 249 9.74 1.95 -19.09
CA HIS A 249 8.45 1.33 -19.40
C HIS A 249 8.61 -0.16 -19.72
N GLY A 250 7.75 -1.01 -19.16
CA GLY A 250 7.75 -2.46 -19.34
C GLY A 250 8.66 -3.21 -18.36
N TRP A 251 9.43 -2.50 -17.54
CA TRP A 251 10.40 -3.10 -16.64
C TRP A 251 9.94 -3.10 -15.19
N SER A 252 10.52 -4.01 -14.41
CA SER A 252 10.43 -3.99 -12.95
C SER A 252 11.83 -3.83 -12.38
N LYS A 253 12.06 -2.77 -11.61
CA LYS A 253 13.36 -2.49 -10.99
C LYS A 253 13.29 -2.72 -9.49
N ARG A 254 14.30 -3.40 -8.94
CA ARG A 254 14.49 -3.56 -7.50
C ARG A 254 15.38 -2.43 -7.01
N LEU A 255 14.86 -1.62 -6.10
CA LEU A 255 15.52 -0.50 -5.45
C LEU A 255 15.88 -0.90 -4.01
N PRO A 256 17.11 -0.62 -3.54
CA PRO A 256 17.44 -0.77 -2.14
C PRO A 256 16.63 0.23 -1.31
N SER A 257 16.09 -0.23 -0.18
CA SER A 257 15.29 0.59 0.74
C SER A 257 16.12 0.95 1.96
N PHE A 258 16.70 -0.06 2.60
CA PHE A 258 17.63 0.05 3.71
C PHE A 258 18.39 -1.29 3.87
N ALA A 259 19.53 -1.25 4.54
CA ALA A 259 20.27 -2.42 4.97
C ALA A 259 20.74 -2.17 6.39
N VAL A 260 20.32 -3.03 7.31
CA VAL A 260 20.65 -2.92 8.74
C VAL A 260 21.25 -4.25 9.17
N ASP A 261 22.42 -4.16 9.79
CA ASP A 261 23.11 -5.29 10.40
C ASP A 261 22.78 -5.36 11.90
N GLU A 262 23.02 -6.53 12.49
CA GLU A 262 22.97 -6.73 13.94
C GLU A 262 21.63 -6.37 14.62
N VAL A 263 20.49 -6.51 13.92
CA VAL A 263 19.16 -6.33 14.52
C VAL A 263 18.96 -7.42 15.58
N PRO A 264 18.81 -7.08 16.88
CA PRO A 264 18.51 -8.06 17.90
C PRO A 264 17.16 -8.74 17.62
N VAL A 265 17.10 -10.06 17.77
CA VAL A 265 15.87 -10.82 17.54
C VAL A 265 15.65 -11.87 18.62
N VAL A 266 14.38 -12.17 18.86
CA VAL A 266 13.95 -13.25 19.74
C VAL A 266 13.21 -14.30 18.93
N ASN A 267 13.69 -15.55 18.98
CA ASN A 267 13.02 -16.68 18.38
C ASN A 267 12.04 -17.30 19.39
N LEU A 268 10.74 -17.22 19.10
CA LEU A 268 9.67 -17.73 19.95
C LEU A 268 9.02 -18.93 19.28
N TYR A 269 8.73 -19.98 20.05
CA TYR A 269 8.05 -21.17 19.56
C TYR A 269 6.72 -21.30 20.29
N LYS A 270 5.62 -21.12 19.58
CA LYS A 270 4.29 -21.09 20.17
C LYS A 270 3.53 -22.37 19.88
N TYR A 271 2.92 -22.93 20.91
CA TYR A 271 1.97 -24.03 20.81
C TYR A 271 0.63 -23.59 21.40
N GLU A 272 -0.41 -23.65 20.59
CA GLU A 272 -1.79 -23.36 21.01
C GLU A 272 -2.71 -24.25 20.18
N GLU A 273 -3.29 -25.26 20.81
CA GLU A 273 -4.04 -26.31 20.13
C GLU A 273 -5.24 -25.76 19.33
N GLU A 274 -5.91 -24.75 19.86
CA GLU A 274 -7.06 -24.11 19.21
C GLU A 274 -6.66 -23.30 17.97
N ARG A 275 -5.50 -22.64 18.00
CA ARG A 275 -5.05 -21.74 16.94
C ARG A 275 -4.21 -22.42 15.87
N TYR A 276 -3.38 -23.38 16.27
CA TYR A 276 -2.38 -24.03 15.42
C TYR A 276 -2.52 -25.55 15.35
N GLY A 277 -3.51 -26.14 16.04
CA GLY A 277 -3.61 -27.58 16.18
C GLY A 277 -2.43 -28.15 16.97
N ASN A 278 -2.03 -29.38 16.64
CA ASN A 278 -0.92 -30.07 17.31
C ASN A 278 0.48 -29.66 16.81
N GLN A 279 0.61 -28.49 16.20
CA GLN A 279 1.86 -28.01 15.64
C GLN A 279 2.46 -26.88 16.48
N VAL A 280 3.78 -26.87 16.60
CA VAL A 280 4.53 -25.74 17.13
C VAL A 280 4.81 -24.78 15.97
N VAL A 281 4.50 -23.50 16.15
CA VAL A 281 4.75 -22.44 15.16
C VAL A 281 5.91 -21.57 15.64
N ARG A 282 6.87 -21.33 14.75
CA ARG A 282 7.99 -20.44 15.04
C ARG A 282 7.62 -19.00 14.69
N PHE A 283 7.99 -18.09 15.57
CA PHE A 283 7.87 -16.66 15.44
C PHE A 283 9.24 -16.01 15.59
N LEU A 284 9.46 -14.97 14.80
CA LEU A 284 10.61 -14.08 14.93
C LEU A 284 10.12 -12.74 15.46
N SER A 285 10.64 -12.33 16.61
CA SER A 285 10.24 -11.10 17.29
C SER A 285 11.39 -10.08 17.30
N PHE A 286 11.08 -8.82 17.03
CA PHE A 286 11.98 -7.68 17.16
C PHE A 286 11.15 -6.39 17.25
N LYS A 287 11.78 -5.27 17.63
CA LYS A 287 11.11 -3.97 17.70
C LYS A 287 11.64 -3.02 16.63
N ASN A 288 10.79 -2.13 16.12
CA ASN A 288 11.21 -1.11 15.15
C ASN A 288 11.60 0.19 15.87
N ASP A 289 12.72 0.18 16.58
CA ASP A 289 13.24 1.31 17.33
C ASP A 289 14.76 1.49 17.12
N GLU A 290 15.32 2.57 17.69
CA GLU A 290 16.75 2.87 17.58
C GLU A 290 17.63 1.81 18.27
N GLU A 291 17.18 1.19 19.36
CA GLU A 291 17.93 0.13 20.06
C GLU A 291 18.16 -1.11 19.19
N HIS A 292 17.25 -1.35 18.24
CA HIS A 292 17.34 -2.43 17.26
C HIS A 292 18.00 -2.00 15.94
N ASN A 293 18.65 -0.83 15.91
CA ASN A 293 19.20 -0.18 14.71
C ASN A 293 18.13 0.11 13.64
N LEU A 294 16.87 0.23 14.06
CA LEU A 294 15.69 0.50 13.24
C LEU A 294 15.06 1.83 13.70
N GLY A 295 13.75 2.02 13.51
CA GLY A 295 13.00 3.14 14.12
C GLY A 295 13.07 4.49 13.40
N ASN A 296 14.04 4.73 12.51
CA ASN A 296 14.12 6.01 11.76
C ASN A 296 12.87 6.29 10.91
N THR A 297 12.31 5.23 10.31
CA THR A 297 11.09 5.31 9.51
C THR A 297 10.26 4.05 9.73
N PRO A 298 8.93 4.12 9.54
CA PRO A 298 8.12 2.92 9.62
C PRO A 298 8.40 1.98 8.45
N ILE A 299 8.31 0.68 8.69
CA ILE A 299 8.60 -0.34 7.67
C ILE A 299 7.32 -0.65 6.88
N PRO A 300 7.31 -0.42 5.55
CA PRO A 300 6.15 -0.70 4.71
C PRO A 300 5.73 -2.18 4.72
N GLY A 301 4.45 -2.44 4.46
CA GLY A 301 3.96 -3.81 4.30
C GLY A 301 4.64 -4.57 3.18
N GLY A 302 4.99 -5.82 3.44
CA GLY A 302 5.65 -6.66 2.46
C GLY A 302 5.77 -8.11 2.89
N THR A 303 6.67 -8.82 2.21
CA THR A 303 7.04 -10.20 2.53
C THR A 303 8.43 -10.21 3.13
N LEU A 304 8.61 -10.85 4.29
CA LEU A 304 9.92 -11.23 4.83
C LEU A 304 10.24 -12.68 4.48
N GLN A 305 11.42 -12.92 3.93
CA GLN A 305 12.03 -14.25 3.83
C GLN A 305 13.20 -14.31 4.79
N VAL A 306 13.24 -15.34 5.63
CA VAL A 306 14.26 -15.51 6.65
C VAL A 306 15.14 -16.69 6.29
N TYR A 307 16.44 -16.45 6.35
CA TYR A 307 17.50 -17.43 6.21
C TYR A 307 18.37 -17.45 7.46
N ARG A 308 19.14 -18.51 7.63
CA ARG A 308 20.15 -18.64 8.69
C ARG A 308 21.49 -19.00 8.08
N ASP A 309 22.55 -18.39 8.59
CA ASP A 309 23.93 -18.75 8.23
C ASP A 309 24.33 -20.08 8.88
N VAL A 310 24.82 -21.04 8.07
CA VAL A 310 25.28 -22.36 8.51
C VAL A 310 26.81 -22.48 8.51
N GLY A 311 27.52 -21.46 8.04
CA GLY A 311 28.88 -21.20 8.49
C GLY A 311 30.05 -21.92 7.84
N GLU A 312 29.88 -23.11 7.28
CA GLU A 312 31.03 -23.86 6.74
C GLU A 312 31.33 -23.56 5.25
N SER A 313 30.41 -22.89 4.53
CA SER A 313 30.61 -22.57 3.09
C SER A 313 29.73 -21.42 2.57
N ALA A 314 29.32 -20.48 3.44
CA ALA A 314 28.29 -19.47 3.13
C ALA A 314 26.94 -20.05 2.66
N HIS A 315 26.64 -21.29 3.05
CA HIS A 315 25.33 -21.89 2.79
C HIS A 315 24.28 -21.27 3.72
N LEU A 316 23.18 -20.80 3.11
CA LEU A 316 22.02 -20.27 3.80
C LEU A 316 20.97 -21.37 3.94
N SER A 317 20.52 -21.62 5.18
CA SER A 317 19.34 -22.44 5.46
C SER A 317 18.09 -21.57 5.38
N TYR A 318 17.02 -22.06 4.76
CA TYR A 318 15.74 -21.36 4.74
C TYR A 318 14.96 -21.64 6.04
N GLU A 319 14.62 -20.59 6.78
CA GLU A 319 13.95 -20.71 8.09
C GLU A 319 12.45 -20.37 8.03
N GLY A 320 12.01 -19.66 6.99
CA GLY A 320 10.60 -19.39 6.78
C GLY A 320 10.31 -18.11 6.02
N ARG A 321 9.01 -17.85 5.84
CA ARG A 321 8.50 -16.65 5.17
C ARG A 321 7.31 -16.12 5.95
N SER A 322 7.27 -14.81 6.11
CA SER A 322 6.15 -14.10 6.72
C SER A 322 5.65 -12.97 5.84
N ARG A 323 4.41 -12.55 6.05
CA ARG A 323 3.81 -11.38 5.40
C ARG A 323 3.22 -10.49 6.48
N PHE A 324 3.52 -9.20 6.42
CA PHE A 324 3.00 -8.20 7.34
C PHE A 324 2.48 -6.98 6.59
N LYS A 325 1.59 -6.21 7.22
CA LYS A 325 0.90 -5.08 6.58
C LYS A 325 1.65 -3.76 6.71
N TYR A 326 2.21 -3.50 7.87
CA TYR A 326 2.90 -2.26 8.22
C TYR A 326 3.49 -2.44 9.61
N ILE A 327 4.69 -1.92 9.85
CA ILE A 327 5.32 -1.90 11.17
C ILE A 327 5.60 -0.43 11.51
N PRO A 328 4.86 0.17 12.45
CA PRO A 328 5.12 1.53 12.91
C PRO A 328 6.47 1.63 13.63
N VAL A 329 6.95 2.86 13.83
CA VAL A 329 8.10 3.13 14.71
C VAL A 329 7.69 2.86 16.16
N ASP A 330 8.63 2.35 16.96
CA ASP A 330 8.51 2.00 18.38
C ASP A 330 7.54 0.85 18.70
N GLU A 331 7.11 0.09 17.70
CA GLU A 331 6.20 -1.05 17.88
C GLU A 331 6.92 -2.39 17.85
N ASP A 332 6.47 -3.31 18.71
CA ASP A 332 6.90 -4.70 18.73
C ASP A 332 6.33 -5.46 17.53
N VAL A 333 7.17 -6.29 16.93
CA VAL A 333 6.82 -7.09 15.76
C VAL A 333 7.02 -8.54 16.10
N GLU A 334 5.98 -9.34 15.84
CA GLU A 334 6.07 -10.79 15.93
C GLU A 334 5.64 -11.43 14.61
N LEU A 335 6.59 -12.02 13.89
CA LEU A 335 6.39 -12.56 12.55
C LEU A 335 6.38 -14.08 12.56
N SER A 336 5.23 -14.68 12.24
CA SER A 336 5.11 -16.13 12.05
C SER A 336 5.96 -16.59 10.86
N LEU A 337 6.88 -17.52 11.10
CA LEU A 337 7.70 -18.20 10.09
C LEU A 337 7.12 -19.55 9.66
N GLY A 338 6.13 -20.05 10.40
CA GLY A 338 5.39 -21.28 10.07
C GLY A 338 5.64 -22.41 11.07
N SER A 339 4.97 -23.53 10.82
CA SER A 339 5.06 -24.73 11.66
C SER A 339 6.44 -25.38 11.56
N VAL A 340 6.93 -25.91 12.68
CA VAL A 340 8.23 -26.59 12.78
C VAL A 340 8.07 -28.00 13.34
N THR A 341 8.99 -28.89 12.95
CA THR A 341 9.05 -30.28 13.44
C THR A 341 10.13 -30.51 14.49
N ASN A 342 11.11 -29.60 14.60
CA ASN A 342 12.29 -29.76 15.45
C ASN A 342 12.07 -29.26 16.89
N VAL A 343 10.88 -28.75 17.18
CA VAL A 343 10.41 -28.45 18.53
C VAL A 343 9.06 -29.13 18.67
N ILE A 344 8.96 -30.02 19.65
CA ILE A 344 7.81 -30.91 19.83
C ILE A 344 7.16 -30.58 21.16
N VAL A 345 5.85 -30.35 21.14
CA VAL A 345 5.01 -30.24 22.34
C VAL A 345 3.97 -31.34 22.25
N LYS A 346 3.96 -32.25 23.23
CA LYS A 346 3.06 -33.40 23.27
C LYS A 346 2.25 -33.39 24.57
N PRO A 347 1.01 -32.85 24.54
CA PRO A 347 0.06 -33.03 25.62
C PRO A 347 -0.46 -34.48 25.65
N THR A 348 -0.43 -35.10 26.83
CA THR A 348 -0.99 -36.43 27.07
C THR A 348 -2.00 -36.33 28.21
N LEU A 349 -3.26 -36.73 27.96
CA LEU A 349 -4.26 -36.88 29.01
C LEU A 349 -3.94 -38.16 29.80
N MET A 350 -3.56 -38.00 31.05
CA MET A 350 -3.13 -39.08 31.94
C MET A 350 -4.30 -39.70 32.69
N ASP A 351 -5.21 -38.86 33.18
CA ASP A 351 -6.40 -39.27 33.90
C ASP A 351 -7.59 -38.37 33.56
N TYR A 352 -8.78 -38.95 33.60
CA TYR A 352 -10.05 -38.28 33.42
C TYR A 352 -11.09 -38.86 34.37
N ARG A 353 -11.67 -38.00 35.21
CA ARG A 353 -12.74 -38.39 36.12
C ARG A 353 -13.73 -37.25 36.33
N THR A 354 -14.92 -37.61 36.80
CA THR A 354 -15.93 -36.65 37.24
C THR A 354 -16.27 -36.92 38.71
N ASP A 355 -16.52 -35.86 39.47
CA ASP A 355 -16.68 -35.92 40.92
C ASP A 355 -17.62 -34.80 41.43
N ARG A 356 -17.92 -34.80 42.73
CA ARG A 356 -18.67 -33.74 43.43
C ARG A 356 -20.02 -33.41 42.78
N TYR A 357 -20.78 -34.44 42.40
CA TYR A 357 -22.11 -34.29 41.80
C TYR A 357 -23.11 -33.64 42.76
N LEU A 358 -23.87 -32.68 42.24
CA LEU A 358 -25.02 -32.06 42.87
C LEU A 358 -26.29 -32.50 42.18
N PHE A 359 -27.33 -32.86 42.94
CA PHE A 359 -28.61 -33.30 42.40
C PHE A 359 -29.70 -32.28 42.70
N HIS A 360 -30.58 -32.01 41.73
CA HIS A 360 -31.75 -31.18 41.97
C HIS A 360 -32.89 -32.00 42.61
N SER A 361 -33.99 -31.35 43.02
CA SER A 361 -35.12 -31.99 43.72
C SER A 361 -35.75 -33.19 42.99
N LYS A 362 -35.66 -33.28 41.65
CA LYS A 362 -36.12 -34.45 40.87
C LYS A 362 -35.06 -35.53 40.64
N GLY A 363 -33.91 -35.48 41.32
CA GLY A 363 -32.86 -36.51 41.26
C GLY A 363 -31.91 -36.49 40.05
N ASN A 364 -31.98 -35.51 39.15
CA ASN A 364 -30.99 -35.37 38.06
C ASN A 364 -29.78 -34.54 38.49
N ILE A 365 -28.65 -34.81 37.84
CA ILE A 365 -27.40 -34.05 38.01
C ILE A 365 -27.64 -32.60 37.59
N SER A 366 -27.27 -31.69 38.48
CA SER A 366 -27.42 -30.23 38.35
C SER A 366 -26.11 -29.48 38.43
N GLY A 367 -25.03 -30.16 38.83
CA GLY A 367 -23.65 -29.67 38.77
C GLY A 367 -22.67 -30.79 39.10
N TRP A 368 -21.45 -30.70 38.59
CA TRP A 368 -20.38 -31.66 38.86
C TRP A 368 -19.03 -31.02 38.52
N ASP A 369 -17.96 -31.67 38.95
CA ASP A 369 -16.61 -31.33 38.53
C ASP A 369 -16.08 -32.34 37.54
N GLU A 370 -15.40 -31.83 36.52
CA GLU A 370 -14.63 -32.62 35.58
C GLU A 370 -13.15 -32.37 35.85
N ILE A 371 -12.41 -33.44 36.15
CA ILE A 371 -11.03 -33.39 36.60
C ILE A 371 -10.18 -34.12 35.56
N ARG A 372 -9.22 -33.40 34.97
CA ARG A 372 -8.30 -33.91 33.95
C ARG A 372 -6.86 -33.71 34.40
N GLU A 373 -6.06 -34.77 34.40
CA GLU A 373 -4.62 -34.68 34.59
C GLU A 373 -3.92 -34.73 33.23
N PHE A 374 -3.08 -33.75 32.94
CA PHE A 374 -2.29 -33.70 31.72
C PHE A 374 -0.80 -33.77 32.05
N GLU A 375 -0.05 -34.55 31.28
CA GLU A 375 1.41 -34.47 31.17
C GLU A 375 1.78 -33.80 29.85
N ILE A 376 2.58 -32.74 29.91
CA ILE A 376 3.11 -32.03 28.76
C ILE A 376 4.59 -32.36 28.61
N GLU A 377 4.95 -33.02 27.52
CA GLU A 377 6.34 -33.26 27.13
C GLU A 377 6.77 -32.23 26.07
N VAL A 378 7.86 -31.53 26.34
CA VAL A 378 8.44 -30.52 25.46
C VAL A 378 9.85 -30.94 25.09
N LYS A 379 10.13 -31.09 23.80
CA LYS A 379 11.43 -31.53 23.30
C LYS A 379 11.99 -30.57 22.27
N ASN A 380 13.20 -30.10 22.49
CA ASN A 380 13.99 -29.38 21.51
C ASN A 380 14.94 -30.36 20.82
N THR A 381 14.82 -30.55 19.50
CA THR A 381 15.76 -31.39 18.74
C THR A 381 16.82 -30.57 18.00
N ARG A 382 16.77 -29.24 18.11
CA ARG A 382 17.79 -28.34 17.55
C ARG A 382 19.02 -28.31 18.46
N GLU A 383 20.14 -27.84 17.92
CA GLU A 383 21.38 -27.58 18.66
C GLU A 383 21.33 -26.25 19.44
N VAL A 384 20.50 -25.30 18.98
CA VAL A 384 20.35 -23.98 19.60
C VAL A 384 19.28 -23.99 20.70
N PRO A 385 19.44 -23.17 21.75
CA PRO A 385 18.41 -23.01 22.76
C PRO A 385 17.15 -22.36 22.18
N VAL A 386 15.99 -22.72 22.71
CA VAL A 386 14.69 -22.22 22.25
C VAL A 386 13.81 -21.79 23.43
N LYS A 387 13.03 -20.73 23.22
CA LYS A 387 11.96 -20.30 24.11
C LYS A 387 10.63 -20.84 23.57
N VAL A 388 9.95 -21.68 24.35
CA VAL A 388 8.66 -22.28 24.01
C VAL A 388 7.56 -21.68 24.87
N GLU A 389 6.49 -21.21 24.25
CA GLU A 389 5.28 -20.71 24.89
C GLU A 389 4.12 -21.65 24.57
N ILE A 390 3.51 -22.23 25.61
CA ILE A 390 2.42 -23.20 25.51
C ILE A 390 1.17 -22.57 26.09
N THR A 391 0.20 -22.27 25.23
CA THR A 391 -1.08 -21.69 25.59
C THR A 391 -2.14 -22.79 25.69
N ARG A 392 -2.91 -22.80 26.78
CA ARG A 392 -4.04 -23.71 26.99
C ARG A 392 -5.32 -22.89 27.21
N ASN A 393 -6.34 -23.18 26.41
CA ASN A 393 -7.66 -22.54 26.47
C ASN A 393 -8.67 -23.54 27.07
N PHE A 394 -9.26 -23.18 28.21
CA PHE A 394 -10.14 -24.05 28.99
C PHE A 394 -11.63 -23.95 28.61
N LYS A 395 -12.02 -22.92 27.83
CA LYS A 395 -13.38 -22.72 27.31
C LYS A 395 -14.46 -22.50 28.37
N THR A 396 -14.05 -22.28 29.62
CA THR A 396 -14.92 -21.97 30.76
C THR A 396 -14.16 -21.06 31.71
N PRO A 397 -14.81 -20.05 32.32
CA PRO A 397 -14.17 -19.20 33.33
C PRO A 397 -14.12 -19.86 34.73
N SER A 398 -14.88 -20.95 34.94
CA SER A 398 -14.99 -21.60 36.25
C SER A 398 -14.12 -22.85 36.32
N TRP A 399 -12.93 -22.70 36.90
CA TRP A 399 -11.94 -23.76 37.01
C TRP A 399 -10.99 -23.58 38.19
N ASP A 400 -10.53 -24.70 38.73
CA ASP A 400 -9.38 -24.81 39.61
C ASP A 400 -8.20 -25.44 38.85
N PHE A 401 -6.98 -25.04 39.21
CA PHE A 401 -5.77 -25.46 38.49
C PHE A 401 -4.59 -25.70 39.43
N THR A 402 -3.97 -26.88 39.33
CA THR A 402 -2.69 -27.17 40.00
C THR A 402 -1.65 -27.61 38.99
N LYS A 403 -0.38 -27.27 39.23
CA LYS A 403 0.72 -27.46 38.28
C LYS A 403 2.00 -27.87 39.01
N THR A 404 2.77 -28.76 38.42
CA THR A 404 4.02 -29.31 38.98
C THR A 404 4.97 -29.74 37.87
N GLY A 405 6.28 -29.73 38.11
CA GLY A 405 7.30 -30.19 37.15
C GLY A 405 8.08 -29.05 36.50
N ASP A 406 8.76 -29.34 35.39
CA ASP A 406 9.72 -28.43 34.76
C ASP A 406 9.05 -27.45 33.79
N PHE A 407 8.78 -26.24 34.28
CA PHE A 407 8.45 -25.06 33.48
C PHE A 407 9.07 -23.82 34.15
N ASP A 408 9.40 -22.79 33.38
CA ASP A 408 10.12 -21.62 33.91
C ASP A 408 9.15 -20.57 34.44
N THR A 409 8.11 -20.23 33.67
CA THR A 409 7.06 -19.31 34.13
C THR A 409 5.67 -19.80 33.77
N PHE A 410 4.69 -19.36 34.58
CA PHE A 410 3.27 -19.61 34.39
C PHE A 410 2.50 -18.31 34.61
N GLU A 411 1.57 -18.01 33.71
CA GLU A 411 0.68 -16.86 33.82
C GLU A 411 -0.76 -17.26 33.46
N LYS A 412 -1.72 -16.67 34.17
CA LYS A 412 -3.13 -16.64 33.77
C LYS A 412 -3.30 -15.42 32.85
N VAL A 413 -3.52 -15.65 31.56
CA VAL A 413 -3.58 -14.60 30.54
C VAL A 413 -4.90 -13.85 30.63
N ASP A 414 -5.99 -14.59 30.75
CA ASP A 414 -7.35 -14.06 30.88
C ASP A 414 -8.22 -15.03 31.70
N LEU A 415 -9.55 -14.99 31.53
CA LEU A 415 -10.49 -15.77 32.32
C LEU A 415 -10.33 -17.28 32.14
N ASP A 416 -10.01 -17.77 30.95
CA ASP A 416 -9.97 -19.19 30.60
C ASP A 416 -8.71 -19.63 29.86
N THR A 417 -7.76 -18.71 29.66
CA THR A 417 -6.47 -19.00 29.04
C THR A 417 -5.31 -18.90 30.03
N VAL A 418 -4.44 -19.91 29.99
CA VAL A 418 -3.15 -19.92 30.70
C VAL A 418 -2.00 -20.10 29.74
N LYS A 419 -0.83 -19.58 30.09
CA LYS A 419 0.40 -19.70 29.32
C LYS A 419 1.54 -20.23 30.20
N PHE A 420 2.23 -21.22 29.67
CA PHE A 420 3.50 -21.72 30.20
C PHE A 420 4.64 -21.26 29.32
N THR A 421 5.75 -20.84 29.91
CA THR A 421 6.99 -20.56 29.17
C THR A 421 8.10 -21.47 29.65
N LEU A 422 8.82 -22.05 28.69
CA LEU A 422 9.94 -22.93 28.92
C LEU A 422 11.15 -22.48 28.09
N MET A 423 12.32 -22.41 28.72
CA MET A 423 13.61 -22.27 28.07
C MET A 423 14.26 -23.65 27.99
N LEU A 424 14.54 -24.13 26.78
CA LEU A 424 15.19 -25.42 26.55
C LEU A 424 16.51 -25.20 25.83
N ASN A 425 17.58 -25.80 26.34
CA ASN A 425 18.85 -25.92 25.63
C ASN A 425 18.71 -26.85 24.42
N GLY A 426 19.76 -26.89 23.58
CA GLY A 426 19.81 -27.84 22.47
C GLY A 426 19.67 -29.28 22.95
N HIS A 427 18.88 -30.09 22.23
CA HIS A 427 18.59 -31.49 22.55
C HIS A 427 17.92 -31.77 23.91
N GLU A 428 17.45 -30.74 24.61
CA GLU A 428 16.82 -30.89 25.92
C GLU A 428 15.37 -31.37 25.81
N THR A 429 14.90 -32.10 26.83
CA THR A 429 13.49 -32.48 27.01
C THR A 429 13.04 -32.10 28.41
N LYS A 430 11.97 -31.31 28.52
CA LYS A 430 11.32 -30.94 29.78
C LYS A 430 9.93 -31.57 29.86
N LYS A 431 9.50 -31.89 31.08
CA LYS A 431 8.16 -32.43 31.35
C LYS A 431 7.53 -31.72 32.53
N PHE A 432 6.27 -31.36 32.39
CA PHE A 432 5.46 -30.87 33.50
C PHE A 432 4.05 -31.45 33.44
N ARG A 433 3.37 -31.40 34.58
CA ARG A 433 2.00 -31.85 34.74
C ARG A 433 1.12 -30.74 35.27
N TYR A 434 -0.16 -30.80 34.90
CA TYR A 434 -1.18 -30.01 35.55
C TYR A 434 -2.48 -30.78 35.69
N VAL A 435 -3.22 -30.47 36.75
CA VAL A 435 -4.57 -30.95 36.98
C VAL A 435 -5.51 -29.78 36.77
N LEU A 436 -6.41 -29.92 35.81
CA LEU A 436 -7.48 -28.98 35.53
C LEU A 436 -8.78 -29.54 36.09
N THR A 437 -9.43 -28.79 36.97
CA THR A 437 -10.79 -29.08 37.41
C THR A 437 -11.71 -28.03 36.82
N THR A 438 -12.59 -28.40 35.90
CA THR A 438 -13.64 -27.52 35.38
C THR A 438 -14.94 -27.77 36.12
N HIS A 439 -15.59 -26.68 36.54
CA HIS A 439 -16.87 -26.75 37.24
C HIS A 439 -18.02 -26.64 36.25
N HIS A 440 -19.06 -27.45 36.43
CA HIS A 440 -20.23 -27.49 35.56
C HIS A 440 -21.54 -27.33 36.33
N GLY A 441 -22.54 -26.74 35.68
CA GLY A 441 -23.87 -26.49 36.26
C GLY A 441 -23.78 -25.61 37.51
N ARG A 442 -24.52 -25.96 38.57
CA ARG A 442 -24.54 -25.24 39.86
C ARG A 442 -23.20 -25.17 40.59
N ARG A 443 -22.18 -25.92 40.15
CA ARG A 443 -20.81 -25.77 40.69
C ARG A 443 -20.03 -24.66 39.99
N ALA A 444 -20.47 -24.22 38.81
CA ALA A 444 -19.86 -23.16 38.05
C ALA A 444 -20.36 -21.76 38.43
N ASP A 445 -21.56 -21.71 39.03
CA ASP A 445 -22.19 -20.53 39.63
C ASP A 445 -21.51 -20.15 40.96
#